data_AF-A0A955GWU4-F1
#
_entry.id   AF-A0A955GWU4-F1
#
_cell.length_a   1.000
_cell.length_b   1.000
_cell.length_c   1.000
_cell.angle_alpha   90.00
_cell.angle_beta   90.00
_cell.angle_gamma   90.00
#
_symmetry.space_group_name_H-M   'P 1'
#
loop_
_entity.id
_entity.type
_entity.pdbx_description
1 polymer ?
#
loop_
_entity_poly.entity_id
_entity_poly.type
_entity_poly.pdbx_seq_one_letter_code
_entity_poly.pdbx_strand_id
1 'polypeptide(L)'
;MFKDILQTKKSGFTLVELLVVIGIIGVLVGAVSLNFNASKVKARNEAFQNSLEELRLAMNLYKAKYGRYPEANSNCSTYSYSGNITKIHKTDASGCAGFEIISGMVPDFVDGLPSAKSSANENCVITYQVHGDNIGTWGDNIIDGDWYKLTAENCHGGASSPAEGIQPGDRFARCPDSCSDCNGVTYATIKVDKSFYESYSIYSSSTGMCR
;
A
#
# COMPACT_ATOMS: atom_id res chain seq x y z
N MET A 1 -73.03 33.00 -9.09
CA MET A 1 -72.19 32.21 -10.01
C MET A 1 -70.79 32.12 -9.39
N PHE A 2 -70.44 30.94 -8.88
CA PHE A 2 -69.12 30.48 -8.40
C PHE A 2 -68.38 31.28 -7.32
N LYS A 3 -68.79 31.09 -6.06
CA LYS A 3 -67.99 31.49 -4.88
C LYS A 3 -67.70 30.29 -3.96
N ASP A 4 -67.40 29.14 -4.57
CA ASP A 4 -66.85 27.97 -3.88
C ASP A 4 -65.44 27.71 -4.42
N ILE A 5 -64.51 28.62 -4.10
CA ILE A 5 -63.08 28.34 -4.30
C ILE A 5 -62.61 27.64 -3.03
N LEU A 6 -62.74 26.31 -3.06
CA LEU A 6 -61.96 25.30 -2.35
C LEU A 6 -61.06 25.86 -1.24
N GLN A 7 -61.60 25.94 -0.03
CA GLN A 7 -60.79 26.14 1.17
C GLN A 7 -60.01 24.85 1.45
N THR A 8 -58.89 24.67 0.74
CA THR A 8 -57.92 23.63 1.09
C THR A 8 -57.38 23.97 2.46
N LYS A 9 -57.80 23.23 3.50
CA LYS A 9 -57.18 23.30 4.83
C LYS A 9 -55.68 23.06 4.64
N LYS A 10 -54.89 24.13 4.69
CA LYS A 10 -53.43 24.00 4.76
C LYS A 10 -53.13 23.38 6.12
N SER A 11 -52.89 22.08 6.13
CA SER A 11 -52.26 21.38 7.24
C SER A 11 -50.91 22.05 7.47
N GLY A 12 -50.81 22.82 8.55
CA GLY A 12 -49.55 23.38 9.02
C GLY A 12 -48.82 22.31 9.82
N PHE A 13 -47.51 22.20 9.62
CA PHE A 13 -46.65 21.34 10.42
C PHE A 13 -46.74 21.76 11.90
N THR A 14 -46.96 20.79 12.79
CA THR A 14 -46.89 21.07 14.23
C THR A 14 -45.43 21.18 14.68
N LEU A 15 -45.19 22.00 15.70
CA LEU A 15 -43.86 22.15 16.31
C LEU A 15 -43.34 20.80 16.84
N VAL A 16 -44.25 19.95 17.32
CA VAL A 16 -43.95 18.60 17.81
C VAL A 16 -43.51 17.67 16.68
N GLU A 17 -44.16 17.70 15.52
CA GLU A 17 -43.74 16.88 14.37
C GLU A 17 -42.32 17.24 13.93
N LEU A 18 -41.99 18.53 13.89
CA LEU A 18 -40.64 18.95 13.51
C LEU A 18 -39.60 18.58 14.58
N LEU A 19 -39.97 18.63 15.86
CA LEU A 19 -39.13 18.23 16.98
C LEU A 19 -38.80 16.73 16.97
N VAL A 20 -39.79 15.88 16.69
CA VAL A 20 -39.57 14.42 16.59
C VAL A 20 -38.64 14.10 15.41
N VAL A 21 -38.79 14.78 14.27
CA VAL A 21 -37.95 14.55 13.09
C VAL A 21 -36.48 14.89 13.36
N ILE A 22 -36.18 16.06 13.92
CA ILE A 22 -34.80 16.41 14.27
C ILE A 22 -34.24 15.48 15.37
N GLY A 23 -35.09 15.00 16.27
CA GLY A 23 -34.74 13.99 17.28
C GLY A 23 -34.30 12.66 16.66
N ILE A 24 -35.09 12.15 15.69
CA ILE A 24 -34.76 10.92 14.95
C ILE A 24 -33.47 11.11 14.15
N ILE A 25 -33.31 12.23 13.44
CA ILE A 25 -32.08 12.54 12.68
C ILE A 25 -30.87 12.58 13.62
N GLY A 26 -30.99 13.20 14.80
CA GLY A 26 -29.92 13.25 15.79
C GLY A 26 -29.46 11.88 16.28
N VAL A 27 -30.41 10.98 16.56
CA VAL A 27 -30.10 9.59 16.98
C VAL A 27 -29.43 8.81 15.85
N LEU A 28 -29.93 8.92 14.61
CA LEU A 28 -29.37 8.22 13.46
C LEU A 28 -27.95 8.71 13.13
N VAL A 29 -27.72 10.03 13.11
CA VAL A 29 -26.39 10.61 12.85
C VAL A 29 -25.40 10.23 13.95
N GLY A 30 -25.84 10.26 15.22
CA GLY A 30 -25.02 9.85 16.36
C GLY A 30 -24.56 8.39 16.27
N ALA A 31 -25.44 7.48 15.86
CA ALA A 31 -25.10 6.06 15.71
C ALA A 31 -24.13 5.78 14.55
N VAL A 32 -24.24 6.52 13.43
CA VAL A 32 -23.40 6.30 12.24
C VAL A 32 -21.99 6.87 12.42
N SER A 33 -21.83 7.97 13.16
CA SER A 33 -20.55 8.69 13.24
C SER A 33 -19.41 7.87 13.88
N LEU A 34 -19.70 6.91 14.75
CA LEU A 34 -18.68 6.12 15.46
C LEU A 34 -17.94 5.12 14.54
N ASN A 35 -18.58 4.63 13.47
CA ASN A 35 -18.02 3.58 12.62
C ASN A 35 -17.26 4.11 11.38
N PHE A 36 -17.37 5.40 11.07
CA PHE A 36 -16.89 5.95 9.80
C PHE A 36 -15.36 6.01 9.68
N ASN A 37 -14.64 6.18 10.81
CA ASN A 37 -13.19 6.31 10.81
C ASN A 37 -12.49 4.99 10.43
N ALA A 38 -12.97 3.86 10.97
CA ALA A 38 -12.42 2.54 10.64
C ALA A 38 -12.65 2.16 9.16
N SER A 39 -13.83 2.49 8.62
CA SER A 39 -14.15 2.25 7.20
C SER A 39 -13.22 3.01 6.25
N LYS A 40 -12.84 4.25 6.59
CA LYS A 40 -11.88 5.02 5.77
C LYS A 40 -10.50 4.38 5.73
N VAL A 41 -10.01 3.90 6.87
CA VAL A 41 -8.70 3.22 6.95
C VAL A 41 -8.72 1.95 6.11
N LYS A 42 -9.79 1.15 6.23
CA LYS A 42 -9.98 -0.05 5.40
C LYS A 42 -9.99 0.27 3.90
N ALA A 43 -10.75 1.28 3.48
CA ALA A 43 -10.80 1.71 2.08
C ALA A 43 -9.43 2.16 1.54
N ARG A 44 -8.64 2.88 2.35
CA ARG A 44 -7.26 3.26 1.99
C ARG A 44 -6.34 2.06 1.86
N ASN A 45 -6.42 1.10 2.79
CA ASN A 45 -5.65 -0.15 2.72
C ASN A 45 -5.97 -0.92 1.44
N GLU A 46 -7.26 -1.06 1.09
CA GLU A 46 -7.70 -1.74 -0.13
C GLU A 46 -7.26 -1.02 -1.41
N ALA A 47 -7.42 0.30 -1.46
CA ALA A 47 -6.98 1.11 -2.60
C ALA A 47 -5.47 0.98 -2.83
N PHE A 48 -4.68 1.10 -1.76
CA PHE A 48 -3.22 0.94 -1.83
C PHE A 48 -2.80 -0.43 -2.34
N GLN A 49 -3.42 -1.50 -1.84
CA GLN A 49 -3.18 -2.86 -2.34
C GLN A 49 -3.50 -3.00 -3.83
N ASN A 50 -4.58 -2.38 -4.30
CA ASN A 50 -4.95 -2.44 -5.73
C ASN A 50 -3.94 -1.69 -6.61
N SER A 51 -3.46 -0.51 -6.19
CA SER A 51 -2.43 0.21 -6.92
C SER A 51 -1.12 -0.58 -7.05
N LEU A 52 -0.82 -1.44 -6.06
CA LEU A 52 0.38 -2.27 -6.07
C LEU A 52 0.23 -3.51 -6.97
N GLU A 53 -0.98 -4.03 -7.14
CA GLU A 53 -1.27 -5.04 -8.17
C GLU A 53 -1.19 -4.49 -9.58
N GLU A 54 -1.72 -3.30 -9.79
CA GLU A 54 -1.63 -2.62 -11.07
C GLU A 54 -0.16 -2.43 -11.45
N LEU A 55 0.67 -2.00 -10.50
CA LEU A 55 2.11 -1.94 -10.67
C LEU A 55 2.71 -3.31 -11.01
N ARG A 56 2.33 -4.38 -10.29
CA ARG A 56 2.82 -5.74 -10.57
C ARG A 56 2.50 -6.20 -12.00
N LEU A 57 1.28 -5.95 -12.46
CA LEU A 57 0.88 -6.25 -13.83
C LEU A 57 1.72 -5.44 -14.83
N ALA A 58 1.91 -4.15 -14.57
CA ALA A 58 2.73 -3.29 -15.40
C ALA A 58 4.20 -3.74 -15.47
N MET A 59 4.78 -4.26 -14.37
CA MET A 59 6.13 -4.85 -14.37
C MET A 59 6.22 -6.04 -15.32
N ASN A 60 5.20 -6.90 -15.34
CA ASN A 60 5.15 -8.05 -16.24
C ASN A 60 5.03 -7.62 -17.71
N LEU A 61 4.22 -6.59 -17.99
CA LEU A 61 4.13 -6.00 -19.33
C LEU A 61 5.45 -5.37 -19.77
N TYR A 62 6.15 -4.69 -18.86
CA TYR A 62 7.48 -4.12 -19.13
C TYR A 62 8.47 -5.22 -19.49
N LYS A 63 8.52 -6.31 -18.72
CA LYS A 63 9.37 -7.47 -19.03
C LYS A 63 8.98 -8.13 -20.35
N ALA A 64 7.69 -8.25 -20.65
CA ALA A 64 7.23 -8.79 -21.93
C ALA A 64 7.69 -7.93 -23.12
N LYS A 65 7.75 -6.59 -22.97
CA LYS A 65 8.19 -5.67 -24.01
C LYS A 65 9.72 -5.60 -24.16
N TYR A 66 10.46 -5.57 -23.05
CA TYR A 66 11.89 -5.29 -23.05
C TYR A 66 12.79 -6.48 -22.66
N GLY A 67 12.21 -7.64 -22.36
CA GLY A 67 12.92 -8.86 -21.96
C GLY A 67 13.46 -8.85 -20.52
N ARG A 68 13.36 -7.72 -19.81
CA ARG A 68 13.89 -7.50 -18.46
C ARG A 68 12.94 -6.63 -17.64
N TYR A 69 12.96 -6.75 -16.32
CA TYR A 69 12.26 -5.84 -15.42
C TYR A 69 12.91 -4.46 -15.40
N PRO A 70 12.16 -3.40 -15.02
CA PRO A 70 12.69 -2.05 -15.02
C PRO A 70 13.83 -1.87 -14.01
N GLU A 71 14.75 -0.99 -14.36
CA GLU A 71 15.86 -0.62 -13.50
C GLU A 71 15.36 0.25 -12.32
N ALA A 72 16.03 0.14 -11.19
CA ALA A 72 15.73 0.97 -10.04
C ALA A 72 16.33 2.38 -10.20
N ASN A 73 15.72 3.39 -9.58
CA ASN A 73 16.27 4.74 -9.59
C ASN A 73 17.46 4.83 -8.64
N SER A 74 18.65 5.05 -9.19
CA SER A 74 19.90 5.12 -8.45
C SER A 74 19.92 6.19 -7.36
N ASN A 75 19.15 7.27 -7.50
CA ASN A 75 19.05 8.34 -6.50
C ASN A 75 18.28 7.88 -5.24
N CYS A 76 17.47 6.82 -5.36
CA CYS A 76 16.70 6.28 -4.26
C CYS A 76 17.42 5.13 -3.53
N SER A 77 18.71 4.90 -3.80
CA SER A 77 19.45 3.76 -3.25
C SER A 77 19.91 3.97 -1.81
N THR A 78 19.85 2.89 -1.04
CA THR A 78 20.53 2.70 0.24
C THR A 78 21.27 1.35 0.21
N TYR A 79 22.31 1.21 1.03
CA TYR A 79 23.12 0.00 1.08
C TYR A 79 22.73 -0.85 2.30
N SER A 80 22.49 -2.15 2.06
CA SER A 80 22.28 -3.13 3.13
C SER A 80 23.45 -4.11 3.21
N TYR A 81 23.92 -4.36 4.43
CA TYR A 81 25.05 -5.22 4.74
C TYR A 81 24.56 -6.49 5.43
N SER A 82 24.25 -7.52 4.66
CA SER A 82 23.88 -8.85 5.17
C SER A 82 24.78 -9.91 4.55
N GLY A 83 26.07 -9.90 4.91
CA GLY A 83 27.10 -10.80 4.37
C GLY A 83 27.52 -10.49 2.92
N ASN A 84 26.69 -9.80 2.15
CA ASN A 84 26.97 -9.17 0.86
C ASN A 84 26.37 -7.75 0.84
N ILE A 85 26.97 -6.82 0.09
CA ILE A 85 26.41 -5.47 -0.09
C ILE A 85 25.36 -5.52 -1.18
N THR A 86 24.11 -5.21 -0.85
CA THR A 86 23.01 -5.13 -1.82
C THR A 86 22.48 -3.70 -1.85
N LYS A 87 22.26 -3.14 -3.05
CA LYS A 87 21.51 -1.88 -3.19
C LYS A 87 20.03 -2.17 -3.00
N ILE A 88 19.41 -1.32 -2.21
CA ILE A 88 17.99 -1.35 -1.92
C ILE A 88 17.44 0.02 -2.26
N HIS A 89 16.38 0.11 -3.04
CA HIS A 89 15.81 1.38 -3.44
C HIS A 89 14.58 1.67 -2.61
N LYS A 90 14.60 2.76 -1.84
CA LYS A 90 13.54 3.06 -0.89
C LYS A 90 12.92 4.43 -1.13
N THR A 91 11.67 4.55 -0.76
CA THR A 91 10.87 5.76 -0.99
C THR A 91 11.13 6.85 0.03
N ASP A 92 11.71 6.47 1.17
CA ASP A 92 12.20 7.36 2.22
C ASP A 92 13.70 7.67 2.08
N ALA A 93 14.36 7.17 1.02
CA ALA A 93 15.75 7.52 0.74
C ALA A 93 15.87 9.01 0.37
N SER A 94 16.95 9.65 0.80
CA SER A 94 17.16 11.10 0.71
C SER A 94 17.11 11.67 -0.70
N GLY A 95 17.43 10.88 -1.73
CA GLY A 95 17.35 11.30 -3.14
C GLY A 95 16.04 10.98 -3.85
N CYS A 96 15.03 10.46 -3.12
CA CYS A 96 13.77 10.01 -3.71
C CYS A 96 12.68 11.09 -3.57
N ALA A 97 12.69 12.08 -4.46
CA ALA A 97 11.68 13.13 -4.49
C ALA A 97 10.36 12.59 -5.08
N GLY A 98 9.51 11.99 -4.25
CA GLY A 98 8.13 11.71 -4.62
C GLY A 98 7.85 10.35 -5.27
N PHE A 99 8.62 9.31 -4.91
CA PHE A 99 8.28 7.89 -5.15
C PHE A 99 8.73 7.28 -6.51
N GLU A 100 9.56 7.94 -7.31
CA GLU A 100 10.13 7.31 -8.52
C GLU A 100 11.27 6.32 -8.21
N ILE A 101 11.02 5.30 -7.40
CA ILE A 101 12.00 4.25 -7.07
C ILE A 101 12.30 3.31 -8.24
N ILE A 102 11.45 3.30 -9.27
CA ILE A 102 11.55 2.46 -10.47
C ILE A 102 11.59 3.39 -11.69
N SER A 103 12.54 3.16 -12.59
CA SER A 103 12.76 4.01 -13.78
C SER A 103 12.06 3.43 -15.02
N GLY A 104 11.53 4.30 -15.88
CA GLY A 104 11.01 3.92 -17.21
C GLY A 104 9.59 3.32 -17.25
N MET A 105 8.86 3.36 -16.14
CA MET A 105 7.46 2.87 -16.09
C MET A 105 6.42 3.93 -16.45
N VAL A 106 6.65 5.18 -16.06
CA VAL A 106 5.74 6.31 -16.29
C VAL A 106 6.19 7.08 -17.53
N PRO A 107 5.28 7.48 -18.44
CA PRO A 107 3.83 7.21 -18.45
C PRO A 107 3.43 5.92 -19.20
N ASP A 108 4.38 5.22 -19.81
CA ASP A 108 4.08 4.17 -20.81
C ASP A 108 3.35 2.93 -20.27
N PHE A 109 3.54 2.59 -19.00
CA PHE A 109 2.98 1.39 -18.39
C PHE A 109 2.03 1.67 -17.23
N VAL A 110 2.22 2.79 -16.52
CA VAL A 110 1.36 3.26 -15.44
C VAL A 110 1.33 4.80 -15.45
N ASP A 111 0.20 5.36 -15.03
CA ASP A 111 0.00 6.81 -14.92
C ASP A 111 0.85 7.43 -13.79
N GLY A 112 1.21 6.62 -12.80
CA GLY A 112 2.04 7.02 -11.67
C GLY A 112 2.40 5.84 -10.79
N LEU A 113 3.52 5.96 -10.08
CA LEU A 113 3.93 4.92 -9.14
C LEU A 113 3.19 5.10 -7.79
N PRO A 114 2.77 4.01 -7.14
CA PRO A 114 1.95 4.07 -5.92
C PRO A 114 2.69 4.67 -4.72
N SER A 115 2.43 5.94 -4.41
CA SER A 115 3.10 6.62 -3.28
C SER A 115 2.89 5.94 -1.92
N ALA A 116 3.96 5.80 -1.13
CA ALA A 116 3.87 5.32 0.26
C ALA A 116 2.89 6.16 1.12
N LYS A 117 2.77 7.46 0.82
CA LYS A 117 1.81 8.37 1.48
C LYS A 117 0.34 8.03 1.21
N SER A 118 0.05 7.30 0.13
CA SER A 118 -1.32 6.87 -0.19
C SER A 118 -1.80 5.72 0.70
N SER A 119 -0.88 4.98 1.32
CA SER A 119 -1.20 3.93 2.27
C SER A 119 -1.91 4.50 3.51
N ALA A 120 -2.58 3.65 4.30
CA ALA A 120 -3.26 4.11 5.51
C ALA A 120 -2.33 4.32 6.72
N ASN A 121 -1.02 4.12 6.55
CA ASN A 121 -0.01 4.25 7.60
C ASN A 121 1.12 5.19 7.14
N GLU A 122 1.39 6.21 7.95
CA GLU A 122 2.37 7.25 7.60
C GLU A 122 3.82 6.76 7.60
N ASN A 123 4.09 5.65 8.30
CA ASN A 123 5.42 5.03 8.35
C ASN A 123 5.66 4.05 7.19
N CYS A 124 4.77 4.03 6.20
CA CYS A 124 4.89 3.19 5.03
C CYS A 124 6.19 3.51 4.26
N VAL A 125 6.94 2.47 3.92
CA VAL A 125 8.11 2.55 3.07
C VAL A 125 7.99 1.48 2.01
N ILE A 126 8.04 1.87 0.74
CA ILE A 126 8.13 0.88 -0.34
C ILE A 126 9.60 0.75 -0.74
N THR A 127 10.01 -0.49 -0.87
CA THR A 127 11.36 -0.93 -1.19
C THR A 127 11.32 -1.69 -2.51
N TYR A 128 12.25 -1.38 -3.42
CA TYR A 128 12.46 -2.08 -4.68
C TYR A 128 13.91 -2.60 -4.78
N GLN A 129 14.05 -3.81 -5.30
CA GLN A 129 15.33 -4.45 -5.57
C GLN A 129 15.21 -5.18 -6.90
N VAL A 130 16.22 -5.06 -7.76
CA VAL A 130 16.26 -5.77 -9.03
C VAL A 130 17.57 -6.54 -9.17
N HIS A 131 17.56 -7.61 -9.96
CA HIS A 131 18.80 -8.32 -10.28
C HIS A 131 19.83 -7.38 -10.91
N GLY A 132 21.09 -7.50 -10.49
CA GLY A 132 22.17 -6.58 -10.84
C GLY A 132 22.52 -5.54 -9.77
N ASP A 133 21.71 -5.38 -8.72
CA ASP A 133 21.92 -4.40 -7.64
C ASP A 133 22.97 -4.81 -6.57
N ASN A 134 23.73 -5.88 -6.78
CA ASN A 134 24.74 -6.36 -5.83
C ASN A 134 26.08 -5.62 -5.98
N ILE A 135 26.60 -5.02 -4.90
CA ILE A 135 27.95 -4.40 -4.84
C ILE A 135 28.95 -5.49 -4.43
N GLY A 136 29.11 -6.47 -5.32
CA GLY A 136 29.93 -7.66 -5.09
C GLY A 136 31.23 -7.70 -5.89
N THR A 137 31.36 -6.88 -6.94
CA THR A 137 32.64 -6.70 -7.64
C THR A 137 32.79 -5.20 -7.95
N TRP A 138 34.02 -4.71 -8.03
CA TRP A 138 34.28 -3.37 -8.54
C TRP A 138 34.58 -3.54 -10.03
N GLY A 139 33.60 -3.32 -10.90
CA GLY A 139 33.78 -3.37 -12.37
C GLY A 139 32.72 -4.13 -13.18
N ASP A 140 31.65 -4.58 -12.55
CA ASP A 140 30.58 -5.38 -13.12
C ASP A 140 29.36 -4.52 -13.45
N ASN A 141 29.26 -4.16 -14.74
CA ASN A 141 28.02 -3.71 -15.37
C ASN A 141 27.05 -4.91 -15.49
N ILE A 142 26.59 -5.47 -14.38
CA ILE A 142 25.52 -6.48 -14.42
C ILE A 142 24.19 -5.71 -14.36
N ILE A 143 23.66 -5.41 -15.53
CA ILE A 143 22.29 -4.88 -15.68
C ILE A 143 21.44 -5.97 -16.33
N ASP A 144 21.15 -7.03 -15.58
CA ASP A 144 20.18 -8.02 -16.03
C ASP A 144 18.98 -8.00 -15.11
N GLY A 145 17.85 -7.47 -15.59
CA GLY A 145 16.59 -7.37 -14.87
C GLY A 145 15.80 -8.69 -14.89
N ASP A 146 16.42 -9.81 -14.56
CA ASP A 146 15.79 -11.13 -14.65
C ASP A 146 14.70 -11.35 -13.60
N TRP A 147 14.92 -10.80 -12.41
CA TRP A 147 13.99 -10.83 -11.28
C TRP A 147 13.94 -9.47 -10.57
N TYR A 148 12.84 -9.22 -9.88
CA TYR A 148 12.68 -8.07 -9.00
C TYR A 148 11.99 -8.48 -7.68
N LYS A 149 12.12 -7.63 -6.68
CA LYS A 149 11.42 -7.72 -5.40
C LYS A 149 10.88 -6.34 -5.04
N LEU A 150 9.58 -6.26 -4.78
CA LEU A 150 8.89 -5.05 -4.33
C LEU A 150 8.32 -5.32 -2.95
N THR A 151 8.68 -4.54 -1.93
CA THR A 151 8.23 -4.76 -0.54
C THR A 151 7.59 -3.49 -0.03
N ALA A 152 6.41 -3.60 0.60
CA ALA A 152 5.73 -2.49 1.25
C ALA A 152 5.79 -2.67 2.78
N GLU A 153 6.71 -1.98 3.42
CA GLU A 153 6.95 -2.06 4.86
C GLU A 153 6.08 -1.01 5.59
N ASN A 154 5.43 -1.41 6.68
CA ASN A 154 4.57 -0.62 7.55
C ASN A 154 3.42 0.12 6.82
N CYS A 155 2.84 -0.47 5.77
CA CYS A 155 1.84 0.23 4.94
C CYS A 155 0.37 -0.06 5.29
N HIS A 156 0.11 -1.02 6.17
CA HIS A 156 -1.23 -1.30 6.65
C HIS A 156 -1.57 -0.41 7.85
N GLY A 157 -2.67 0.34 7.77
CA GLY A 157 -3.16 1.19 8.87
C GLY A 157 -4.28 0.53 9.66
N GLY A 158 -4.43 0.92 10.93
CA GLY A 158 -5.55 0.50 11.79
C GLY A 158 -5.38 -0.84 12.50
N ALA A 159 -4.23 -1.50 12.38
CA ALA A 159 -3.91 -2.69 13.16
C ALA A 159 -3.33 -2.31 14.53
N SER A 160 -3.96 -2.76 15.61
CA SER A 160 -3.50 -2.59 17.00
C SER A 160 -2.79 -3.84 17.55
N SER A 161 -2.90 -4.96 16.84
CA SER A 161 -2.21 -6.22 17.15
C SER A 161 -1.78 -6.94 15.87
N PRO A 162 -0.84 -7.91 15.93
CA PRO A 162 -0.40 -8.67 14.76
C PRO A 162 -1.54 -9.45 14.08
N ALA A 163 -2.54 -9.89 14.86
CA ALA A 163 -3.71 -10.64 14.38
C ALA A 163 -4.69 -9.78 13.55
N GLU A 164 -4.61 -8.45 13.68
CA GLU A 164 -5.38 -7.49 12.89
C GLU A 164 -4.62 -7.03 11.63
N GLY A 165 -3.36 -7.46 11.51
CA GLY A 165 -2.52 -7.21 10.34
C GLY A 165 -2.77 -8.19 9.19
N ILE A 166 -1.93 -8.08 8.16
CA ILE A 166 -1.91 -8.99 7.00
C ILE A 166 -1.54 -10.41 7.47
N GLN A 167 -2.40 -11.39 7.19
CA GLN A 167 -2.25 -12.79 7.62
C GLN A 167 -1.65 -13.69 6.54
N PRO A 168 -0.97 -14.79 6.89
CA PRO A 168 -0.55 -15.81 5.92
C PRO A 168 -1.77 -16.36 5.15
N GLY A 169 -1.86 -16.03 3.86
CA GLY A 169 -3.01 -16.37 3.01
C GLY A 169 -3.81 -15.16 2.52
N ASP A 170 -3.63 -13.99 3.15
CA ASP A 170 -4.18 -12.75 2.62
C ASP A 170 -3.53 -12.40 1.29
N ARG A 171 -4.30 -11.68 0.47
CA ARG A 171 -3.84 -11.14 -0.80
C ARG A 171 -2.56 -10.32 -0.53
N PHE A 172 -1.44 -10.75 -1.12
CA PHE A 172 -0.09 -10.15 -0.96
C PHE A 172 0.64 -10.42 0.34
N ALA A 173 0.10 -11.26 1.21
CA ALA A 173 0.87 -11.81 2.31
C ALA A 173 1.84 -12.84 1.76
N ARG A 174 3.09 -12.43 1.51
CA ARG A 174 4.20 -13.38 1.34
C ARG A 174 5.03 -13.39 2.61
N CYS A 175 4.39 -13.85 3.67
CA CYS A 175 5.01 -14.16 4.93
C CYS A 175 5.68 -15.54 4.82
N PRO A 176 6.96 -15.70 5.18
CA PRO A 176 7.54 -17.05 5.25
C PRO A 176 6.84 -17.86 6.34
N ASP A 177 6.51 -19.14 6.07
CA ASP A 177 5.84 -20.03 7.03
C ASP A 177 6.66 -20.26 8.32
N SER A 178 7.94 -19.91 8.32
CA SER A 178 8.82 -19.92 9.49
C SER A 178 9.80 -18.74 9.43
N CYS A 179 9.85 -17.96 10.51
CA CYS A 179 10.85 -16.93 10.75
C CYS A 179 11.54 -17.26 12.08
N SER A 180 12.78 -17.76 12.05
CA SER A 180 13.53 -18.08 13.28
C SER A 180 14.02 -16.83 14.00
N ASP A 181 14.16 -15.70 13.29
CA ASP A 181 14.71 -14.44 13.81
C ASP A 181 13.84 -13.25 13.38
N CYS A 182 12.62 -13.18 13.90
CA CYS A 182 11.78 -11.98 13.77
C CYS A 182 12.01 -10.97 14.93
N ASN A 183 13.04 -11.21 15.75
CA ASN A 183 13.50 -10.30 16.79
C ASN A 183 14.72 -9.51 16.30
N GLY A 184 14.51 -8.28 15.86
CA GLY A 184 15.58 -7.30 15.71
C GLY A 184 16.46 -7.43 14.47
N VAL A 185 16.05 -8.19 13.46
CA VAL A 185 16.69 -8.10 12.15
C VAL A 185 16.16 -6.85 11.44
N THR A 186 16.85 -5.74 11.66
CA THR A 186 16.81 -4.62 10.72
C THR A 186 17.35 -5.14 9.38
N TYR A 187 16.50 -5.11 8.36
CA TYR A 187 16.79 -5.51 6.98
C TYR A 187 16.87 -7.02 6.73
N ALA A 188 15.92 -7.51 5.93
CA ALA A 188 16.21 -8.36 4.78
C ALA A 188 17.33 -9.40 4.99
N THR A 189 17.15 -10.40 5.87
CA THR A 189 17.93 -11.63 5.72
C THR A 189 17.40 -12.35 4.49
N ILE A 190 18.09 -12.09 3.40
CA ILE A 190 17.99 -12.60 2.05
C ILE A 190 17.87 -14.14 2.10
N LYS A 191 16.64 -14.68 1.99
CA LYS A 191 16.44 -15.98 1.35
C LYS A 191 16.15 -15.73 -0.12
N VAL A 192 17.23 -15.71 -0.89
CA VAL A 192 17.24 -15.73 -2.36
C VAL A 192 16.89 -17.15 -2.82
N ASP A 193 15.61 -17.47 -2.88
CA ASP A 193 15.13 -18.66 -3.58
C ASP A 193 14.31 -18.27 -4.80
N LYS A 194 14.46 -19.03 -5.88
CA LYS A 194 13.80 -18.83 -7.17
C LYS A 194 12.27 -18.73 -7.10
N SER A 195 11.72 -19.31 -6.05
CA SER A 195 10.30 -19.36 -5.72
C SER A 195 9.76 -18.07 -5.06
N PHE A 196 10.64 -17.13 -4.73
CA PHE A 196 10.32 -15.85 -4.07
C PHE A 196 10.16 -14.69 -5.09
N TYR A 197 10.52 -14.88 -6.36
CA TYR A 197 10.86 -13.81 -7.32
C TYR A 197 9.73 -13.06 -8.04
N GLU A 198 8.56 -12.96 -7.41
CA GLU A 198 7.53 -11.97 -7.80
C GLU A 198 6.85 -11.41 -6.55
N SER A 199 7.58 -11.36 -5.44
CA SER A 199 6.99 -11.16 -4.12
C SER A 199 6.77 -9.69 -3.86
N TYR A 200 5.51 -9.30 -3.99
CA TYR A 200 4.95 -8.21 -3.21
C TYR A 200 4.69 -8.75 -1.79
N SER A 201 5.21 -8.05 -0.79
CA SER A 201 4.98 -8.38 0.61
C SER A 201 4.75 -7.13 1.45
N ILE A 202 3.69 -7.18 2.25
CA ILE A 202 3.36 -6.15 3.23
C ILE A 202 3.84 -6.65 4.59
N TYR A 203 4.85 -6.00 5.16
CA TYR A 203 5.36 -6.34 6.49
C TYR A 203 5.17 -5.16 7.44
N SER A 204 5.12 -5.38 8.75
CA SER A 204 5.33 -4.32 9.75
C SER A 204 6.51 -4.70 10.61
N SER A 205 7.52 -3.84 10.62
CA SER A 205 8.80 -4.10 11.30
C SER A 205 8.70 -3.97 12.83
N SER A 206 7.66 -3.30 13.34
CA SER A 206 7.48 -3.06 14.78
C SER A 206 6.47 -4.00 15.46
N THR A 207 5.65 -4.72 14.68
CA THR A 207 4.53 -5.51 15.22
C THR A 207 4.45 -6.94 14.69
N GLY A 208 5.45 -7.47 13.96
CA GLY A 208 5.44 -8.88 13.54
C GLY A 208 4.31 -9.23 12.55
N MET A 209 3.99 -8.33 11.61
CA MET A 209 2.86 -8.53 10.68
C MET A 209 3.16 -9.49 9.52
N CYS A 210 4.07 -10.44 9.72
CA CYS A 210 4.11 -11.63 8.88
C CYS A 210 4.27 -12.92 9.67
N ARG A 211 3.54 -12.96 10.80
CA ARG A 211 3.62 -13.92 11.89
C ARG A 211 4.47 -13.43 13.05
#